data_AF-A0A968LKC4-F1
#
_entry.id   AF-A0A968LKC4-F1
#
_cell.length_a   1.000
_cell.length_b   1.000
_cell.length_c   1.000
_cell.angle_alpha   90.00
_cell.angle_beta   90.00
_cell.angle_gamma   90.00
#
_symmetry.space_group_name_H-M   'P 1'
#
loop_
_entity.id
_entity.type
_entity.pdbx_description
1 polymer ?
#
loop_
_entity_poly.entity_id
_entity_poly.type
_entity_poly.pdbx_seq_one_letter_code
_entity_poly.pdbx_strand_id
1 'polypeptide(L)'
;MSWISHHTKSQAYARQAGVCLSRYEPERAQTLYRLAADEELRALDYLFTVQPKTIRLTLMNAITLYQKSGEHQIVQTLIQEWTTTKTIPPDLRAELDAISADSVPVA
;
A
#
# COMPACT_ATOMS: atom_id res chain seq x y z
N MET A 1 -7.22 -17.00 6.81
CA MET A 1 -8.06 -15.95 6.16
C MET A 1 -7.81 -16.04 4.65
N SER A 2 -8.43 -15.18 3.83
CA SER A 2 -8.27 -15.15 2.37
C SER A 2 -7.93 -13.74 1.88
N TRP A 3 -7.42 -13.62 0.65
CA TRP A 3 -7.16 -12.31 0.01
C TRP A 3 -8.38 -11.37 0.15
N ILE A 4 -9.57 -11.82 -0.23
CA ILE A 4 -10.78 -10.99 -0.19
C ILE A 4 -11.10 -10.52 1.23
N SER A 5 -10.89 -11.36 2.24
CA SER A 5 -11.13 -10.97 3.63
C SER A 5 -10.21 -9.84 4.10
N HIS A 6 -8.93 -9.89 3.74
CA HIS A 6 -7.97 -8.85 4.08
C HIS A 6 -8.21 -7.58 3.26
N HIS A 7 -8.44 -7.73 1.96
CA HIS A 7 -8.75 -6.61 1.08
C HIS A 7 -10.03 -5.85 1.51
N THR A 8 -11.10 -6.56 1.89
CA THR A 8 -12.31 -5.92 2.43
C THR A 8 -12.05 -5.19 3.75
N LYS A 9 -11.21 -5.73 4.64
CA LYS A 9 -10.83 -5.03 5.87
C LYS A 9 -10.03 -3.76 5.59
N SER A 10 -9.08 -3.82 4.66
CA SER A 10 -8.34 -2.64 4.17
C SER A 10 -9.32 -1.54 3.72
N GLN A 11 -10.28 -1.88 2.85
CA GLN A 11 -11.26 -0.91 2.37
C GLN A 11 -12.11 -0.31 3.48
N ALA A 12 -12.48 -1.11 4.50
CA ALA A 12 -13.24 -0.63 5.65
C ALA A 12 -12.43 0.40 6.46
N TYR A 13 -11.16 0.13 6.75
CA TYR A 13 -10.27 1.07 7.43
C TYR A 13 -10.04 2.34 6.60
N ALA A 14 -9.77 2.22 5.30
CA ALA A 14 -9.58 3.37 4.42
C ALA A 14 -10.83 4.27 4.34
N ARG A 15 -12.03 3.67 4.33
CA ARG A 15 -13.29 4.42 4.40
C ARG A 15 -13.43 5.16 5.74
N GLN A 16 -13.12 4.49 6.85
CA GLN A 16 -13.15 5.14 8.18
C GLN A 16 -12.13 6.27 8.28
N ALA A 17 -10.94 6.12 7.69
CA ALA A 17 -9.93 7.17 7.64
C ALA A 17 -10.46 8.42 6.91
N GLY A 18 -11.16 8.24 5.79
CA GLY A 18 -11.82 9.33 5.08
C GLY A 18 -12.88 10.07 5.92
N VAL A 19 -13.63 9.33 6.76
CA VAL A 19 -14.57 9.93 7.72
C VAL A 19 -13.85 10.70 8.83
N CYS A 20 -12.72 10.21 9.34
CA CYS A 20 -11.92 10.94 10.33
C CYS A 20 -11.36 12.24 9.75
N LEU A 21 -10.91 12.24 8.49
CA LEU A 21 -10.45 13.47 7.82
C LEU A 21 -11.56 14.52 7.71
N SER A 22 -12.79 14.11 7.36
CA SER A 22 -13.93 15.04 7.30
C SER A 22 -14.37 15.58 8.67
N ARG A 23 -13.91 14.94 9.75
CA ARG A 23 -14.13 15.35 11.14
C ARG A 23 -12.93 16.10 11.75
N TYR A 24 -11.93 16.46 10.95
CA TYR A 24 -10.69 17.09 11.42
C TYR A 24 -9.93 16.24 12.46
N GLU A 25 -9.96 14.92 12.30
CA GLU A 25 -9.21 13.94 13.11
C GLU A 25 -8.04 13.33 12.30
N PRO A 26 -7.00 14.10 11.91
CA PRO A 26 -5.97 13.64 10.98
C PRO A 26 -5.08 12.52 11.55
N GLU A 27 -4.73 12.55 12.82
CA GLU A 27 -3.90 11.51 13.46
C GLU A 27 -4.61 10.15 13.46
N ARG A 28 -5.91 10.16 13.72
CA ARG A 28 -6.74 8.95 13.67
C ARG A 28 -6.87 8.44 12.24
N ALA A 29 -7.01 9.34 11.26
CA ALA A 29 -7.02 8.96 9.86
C ALA A 29 -5.69 8.33 9.43
N GLN A 30 -4.55 8.88 9.84
CA GLN A 30 -3.23 8.29 9.56
C GLN A 30 -3.12 6.88 10.13
N THR A 31 -3.53 6.67 11.39
CA THR A 31 -3.55 5.35 12.01
C THR A 31 -4.42 4.36 11.23
N LEU A 32 -5.61 4.78 10.80
CA LEU A 32 -6.52 3.95 10.02
C LEU A 32 -5.96 3.63 8.62
N TYR A 33 -5.30 4.57 7.96
CA TYR A 33 -4.63 4.31 6.68
C TYR A 33 -3.48 3.32 6.83
N ARG A 34 -2.70 3.40 7.91
CA ARG A 34 -1.66 2.42 8.21
C ARG A 34 -2.26 1.02 8.42
N LEU A 35 -3.32 0.90 9.21
CA LEU A 35 -4.01 -0.38 9.40
C LEU A 35 -4.59 -0.92 8.09
N ALA A 36 -5.09 -0.05 7.21
CA ALA A 36 -5.54 -0.45 5.89
C ALA A 36 -4.39 -1.01 5.04
N ALA A 37 -3.24 -0.33 5.03
CA ALA A 37 -2.04 -0.77 4.32
C ALA A 37 -1.53 -2.13 4.82
N ASP A 38 -1.49 -2.33 6.15
CA ASP A 38 -1.10 -3.60 6.76
C ASP A 38 -2.01 -4.75 6.32
N GLU A 39 -3.30 -4.52 6.15
CA GLU A 39 -4.24 -5.53 5.63
C GLU A 39 -4.00 -5.81 4.14
N GLU A 40 -3.65 -4.83 3.31
CA GLU A 40 -3.26 -5.10 1.90
C GLU A 40 -1.96 -5.92 1.82
N LEU A 41 -0.97 -5.67 2.68
CA LEU A 41 0.22 -6.51 2.75
C LEU A 41 -0.12 -7.96 3.13
N ARG A 42 -0.97 -8.16 4.14
CA ARG A 42 -1.47 -9.50 4.48
C ARG A 42 -2.24 -10.12 3.31
N ALA A 43 -2.96 -9.32 2.51
CA ALA A 43 -3.67 -9.81 1.34
C ALA A 43 -2.71 -10.28 0.23
N LEU A 44 -1.55 -9.60 0.04
CA LEU A 44 -0.52 -10.00 -0.92
C LEU A 44 0.05 -11.39 -0.65
N ASP A 45 0.21 -11.78 0.61
CA ASP A 45 0.71 -13.10 1.00
C ASP A 45 -0.15 -14.25 0.43
N TYR A 46 -1.45 -14.00 0.19
CA TYR A 46 -2.37 -14.99 -0.38
C TYR A 46 -2.42 -14.99 -1.91
N LEU A 47 -1.74 -14.07 -2.59
CA LEU A 47 -1.78 -13.93 -4.05
C LEU A 47 -0.60 -14.58 -4.78
N PHE A 48 0.30 -15.25 -4.06
CA PHE A 48 1.66 -15.59 -4.48
C PHE A 48 1.80 -16.45 -5.77
N THR A 49 0.72 -16.92 -6.39
CA THR A 49 0.82 -17.85 -7.54
C THR A 49 -0.12 -17.62 -8.72
N VAL A 50 -1.14 -16.72 -8.66
CA VAL A 50 -2.26 -16.88 -9.62
C VAL A 50 -2.64 -15.65 -10.43
N GLN A 51 -2.42 -14.41 -9.97
CA GLN A 51 -3.01 -13.23 -10.65
C GLN A 51 -2.12 -11.97 -10.62
N PRO A 52 -1.25 -11.77 -11.63
CA PRO A 52 -0.36 -10.60 -11.70
C PRO A 52 -1.08 -9.25 -11.58
N LYS A 53 -2.28 -9.12 -12.15
CA LYS A 53 -3.10 -7.91 -12.04
C LYS A 53 -3.56 -7.64 -10.61
N THR A 54 -3.98 -8.67 -9.90
CA THR A 54 -4.46 -8.57 -8.52
C THR A 54 -3.29 -8.27 -7.58
N ILE A 55 -2.11 -8.84 -7.83
CA ILE A 55 -0.87 -8.50 -7.13
C ILE A 55 -0.57 -7.01 -7.29
N ARG A 56 -0.51 -6.52 -8.53
CA ARG A 56 -0.25 -5.10 -8.81
C ARG A 56 -1.24 -4.19 -8.10
N LEU A 57 -2.55 -4.47 -8.23
CA LEU A 57 -3.58 -3.67 -7.58
C LEU A 57 -3.40 -3.64 -6.05
N THR A 58 -3.18 -4.80 -5.44
CA THR A 58 -3.05 -4.94 -3.98
C THR A 58 -1.78 -4.23 -3.48
N LEU A 59 -0.67 -4.36 -4.19
CA LEU A 59 0.60 -3.68 -3.87
C LEU A 59 0.47 -2.16 -3.98
N MET A 60 -0.10 -1.66 -5.08
CA MET A 60 -0.28 -0.23 -5.29
C MET A 60 -1.23 0.38 -4.26
N ASN A 61 -2.25 -0.36 -3.82
CA ASN A 61 -3.11 0.05 -2.71
C ASN A 61 -2.31 0.15 -1.40
N ALA A 62 -1.50 -0.86 -1.06
CA ALA A 62 -0.66 -0.83 0.14
C ALA A 62 0.26 0.41 0.15
N ILE A 63 0.95 0.66 -0.97
CA ILE A 63 1.84 1.83 -1.13
C ILE A 63 1.08 3.14 -0.93
N THR A 64 -0.05 3.31 -1.63
CA THR A 64 -0.88 4.52 -1.53
C THR A 64 -1.36 4.76 -0.10
N LEU A 65 -1.75 3.69 0.60
CA LEU A 65 -2.24 3.78 1.97
C LEU A 65 -1.12 4.13 2.96
N TYR A 66 0.08 3.56 2.81
CA TYR A 66 1.24 3.96 3.61
C TYR A 66 1.67 5.41 3.35
N GLN A 67 1.61 5.89 2.11
CA GLN A 67 1.84 7.31 1.83
C GLN A 67 0.81 8.20 2.55
N LYS A 68 -0.47 7.82 2.53
CA LYS A 68 -1.54 8.55 3.24
C LYS A 68 -1.39 8.50 4.76
N SER A 69 -0.74 7.48 5.31
CA SER A 69 -0.41 7.42 6.74
C SER A 69 0.89 8.14 7.11
N GLY A 70 1.65 8.65 6.14
CA GLY A 70 2.95 9.30 6.37
C GLY A 70 4.12 8.31 6.57
N GLU A 71 3.91 7.01 6.33
CA GLU A 71 4.91 5.96 6.55
C GLU A 71 5.84 5.82 5.33
N HIS A 72 6.49 6.91 4.93
CA HIS A 72 7.32 6.98 3.72
C HIS A 72 8.49 6.00 3.73
N GLN A 73 9.06 5.74 4.91
CA GLN A 73 10.15 4.77 5.06
C GLN A 73 9.69 3.34 4.70
N ILE A 74 8.48 2.97 5.11
CA ILE A 74 7.89 1.66 4.78
C ILE A 74 7.66 1.56 3.27
N VAL A 75 7.19 2.63 2.64
CA VAL A 75 7.00 2.69 1.18
C VAL A 75 8.31 2.42 0.44
N GLN A 76 9.41 3.09 0.85
CA GLN A 76 10.72 2.88 0.23
C GLN A 76 11.22 1.44 0.40
N THR A 77 11.11 0.88 1.61
CA THR A 77 11.51 -0.51 1.87
C THR A 77 10.68 -1.48 1.04
N LEU A 78 9.37 -1.26 0.92
CA LEU A 78 8.48 -2.11 0.12
C LEU A 78 8.82 -2.03 -1.37
N ILE A 79 9.03 -0.82 -1.92
CA ILE A 79 9.46 -0.64 -3.30
C ILE A 79 10.79 -1.36 -3.54
N GLN A 80 11.77 -1.17 -2.66
CA GLN A 80 13.08 -1.81 -2.77
C GLN A 80 12.94 -3.34 -2.74
N GLU A 81 12.15 -3.90 -1.83
CA GLU A 81 11.93 -5.35 -1.76
C GLU A 81 11.35 -5.89 -3.08
N TRP A 82 10.32 -5.25 -3.60
CA TRP A 82 9.65 -5.69 -4.82
C TRP A 82 10.49 -5.51 -6.08
N THR A 83 11.32 -4.46 -6.11
CA THR A 83 12.24 -4.18 -7.21
C THR A 83 13.55 -4.98 -7.14
N THR A 84 13.93 -5.55 -5.99
CA THR A 84 15.18 -6.33 -5.89
C THR A 84 14.94 -7.84 -5.81
N THR A 85 13.88 -8.27 -5.11
CA THR A 85 13.69 -9.69 -4.78
C THR A 85 12.64 -10.39 -5.64
N LYS A 86 11.76 -9.64 -6.32
CA LYS A 86 10.65 -10.21 -7.10
C LYS A 86 10.85 -10.01 -8.60
N THR A 87 10.51 -11.04 -9.37
CA THR A 87 10.32 -10.90 -10.82
C THR A 87 8.96 -10.24 -11.05
N ILE A 88 8.99 -8.95 -11.37
CA ILE A 88 7.81 -8.15 -11.69
C ILE A 88 7.80 -7.73 -13.16
N PRO A 89 6.61 -7.51 -13.75
CA PRO A 89 6.49 -6.91 -15.07
C PRO A 89 7.23 -5.56 -15.18
N PRO A 90 7.84 -5.22 -16.34
CA PRO A 90 8.60 -3.98 -16.51
C PRO A 90 7.78 -2.71 -16.29
N ASP A 91 6.49 -2.73 -16.62
CA ASP A 91 5.57 -1.62 -16.40
C ASP A 91 5.30 -1.39 -14.91
N LEU A 92 5.12 -2.46 -14.12
CA LEU A 92 5.02 -2.35 -12.66
C LEU A 92 6.33 -1.81 -12.05
N ARG A 93 7.49 -2.25 -12.56
CA ARG A 93 8.78 -1.71 -12.10
C ARG A 93 8.88 -0.21 -12.35
N ALA A 94 8.54 0.24 -13.56
CA ALA A 94 8.57 1.66 -13.90
C ALA A 94 7.65 2.50 -13.00
N GLU A 95 6.47 1.98 -12.62
CA GLU A 95 5.59 2.63 -11.65
C GLU A 95 6.23 2.74 -10.26
N LEU A 96 6.84 1.66 -9.76
CA LEU A 96 7.50 1.67 -8.45
C LEU A 96 8.71 2.62 -8.42
N ASP A 97 9.49 2.66 -9.50
CA ASP A 97 10.64 3.55 -9.64
C ASP A 97 10.19 5.03 -9.65
N ALA A 98 9.08 5.35 -10.32
CA ALA A 98 8.50 6.69 -10.33
C ALA A 98 8.05 7.14 -8.92
N ILE A 99 7.44 6.25 -8.14
CA ILE A 99 7.04 6.55 -6.76
C ILE A 99 8.26 6.80 -5.87
N SER A 100 9.34 6.03 -6.04
CA SER A 100 10.57 6.23 -5.28
C SER A 100 11.19 7.61 -5.57
N ALA A 101 11.20 8.03 -6.85
CA ALA A 101 11.72 9.33 -7.26
C ALA A 101 10.93 10.52 -6.66
N ASP A 102 9.60 10.44 -6.60
CA ASP A 102 8.74 11.49 -6.04
C ASP A 102 8.80 11.59 -4.51
N SER A 103 9.28 10.54 -3.83
CA SER A 103 9.30 10.46 -2.37
C SER A 103 10.59 11.02 -1.74
N VAL A 104 11.53 11.54 -2.54
CA VAL A 104 12.78 12.15 -2.05
C VAL A 104 12.48 13.59 -1.61
N PRO A 105 12.60 13.95 -0.33
CA PRO A 105 12.62 15.35 0.06
C PRO A 105 13.92 15.95 -0.48
N VAL A 106 13.82 16.99 -1.31
CA VAL A 106 14.95 17.85 -1.65
C VAL A 106 15.50 18.38 -0.32
N ALA A 107 16.74 17.98 -0.01
CA ALA A 107 17.46 18.38 1.20
C ALA A 107 17.75 19.89 1.22
#